data_AF-A0A969HD41-F1
#
_entry.id   AF-A0A969HD41-F1
#
_cell.length_a   1.000
_cell.length_b   1.000
_cell.length_c   1.000
_cell.angle_alpha   90.00
_cell.angle_beta   90.00
_cell.angle_gamma   90.00
#
_symmetry.space_group_name_H-M   'P 1'
#
loop_
_entity.id
_entity.type
_entity.pdbx_description
1 polymer ?
#
loop_
_entity_poly.entity_id
_entity_poly.type
_entity_poly.pdbx_seq_one_letter_code
_entity_poly.pdbx_strand_id
1 'polypeptide(L)'
;MVPQSKYFPLFEYLRQQPDTVLLELSFAEIEALVGQPLPSTATLTRAWWANSRTAQGRAWQEAGWLVDNVDFEQKVVVFRPARITYRVTPIRKFKGWTGDQVKTLREFTGWSQQELADRLAVRQQTISDWEVGNHTARRSMSKLLQMIAEEVGFPYQTDSPDPEDLTQE
;
A
#
# COMPACT_ATOMS: atom_id res chain seq x y z
N MET A 1 -9.04 -27.58 -6.36
CA MET A 1 -9.50 -28.06 -5.05
C MET A 1 -10.65 -29.01 -5.31
N VAL A 2 -10.82 -30.10 -4.56
CA VAL A 2 -12.00 -31.00 -4.75
C VAL A 2 -13.17 -30.54 -3.87
N PRO A 3 -14.44 -30.65 -4.32
CA PRO A 3 -15.62 -30.21 -3.55
C PRO A 3 -15.77 -30.85 -2.18
N GLN A 4 -15.24 -32.05 -1.98
CA GLN A 4 -15.30 -32.78 -0.71
C GLN A 4 -14.27 -32.30 0.33
N SER A 5 -13.36 -31.38 -0.02
CA SER A 5 -12.35 -30.90 0.91
C SER A 5 -12.97 -29.98 1.97
N LYS A 6 -12.54 -30.13 3.23
CA LYS A 6 -13.01 -29.28 4.35
C LYS A 6 -12.90 -27.78 4.06
N TYR A 7 -11.84 -27.35 3.38
CA TYR A 7 -11.60 -25.93 3.07
C TYR A 7 -12.11 -25.52 1.68
N PHE A 8 -12.91 -26.37 1.02
CA PHE A 8 -13.51 -26.05 -0.27
C PHE A 8 -14.41 -24.79 -0.22
N PRO A 9 -15.24 -24.56 0.82
CA PRO A 9 -16.01 -23.33 0.91
C PRO A 9 -15.14 -22.06 0.95
N LEU A 10 -14.04 -22.09 1.68
CA LEU A 10 -13.06 -20.99 1.71
C LEU A 10 -12.42 -20.78 0.34
N PHE A 11 -12.06 -21.87 -0.35
CA PHE A 11 -11.54 -21.80 -1.73
C PHE A 11 -12.54 -21.13 -2.69
N GLU A 12 -13.83 -21.52 -2.65
CA GLU A 12 -14.87 -20.93 -3.50
C GLU A 12 -15.08 -19.46 -3.18
N TYR A 13 -15.14 -19.10 -1.89
CA TYR A 13 -15.27 -17.71 -1.45
C TYR A 13 -14.13 -16.86 -1.98
N LEU A 14 -12.88 -17.26 -1.74
CA LEU A 14 -11.69 -16.52 -2.19
C LEU A 14 -11.67 -16.38 -3.72
N ARG A 15 -12.07 -17.42 -4.46
CA ARG A 15 -12.12 -17.38 -5.93
C ARG A 15 -13.10 -16.34 -6.48
N GLN A 16 -14.14 -15.99 -5.72
CA GLN A 16 -15.14 -14.99 -6.10
C GLN A 16 -14.73 -13.55 -5.75
N GLN A 17 -13.72 -13.39 -4.89
CA GLN A 17 -13.26 -12.06 -4.47
C GLN A 17 -12.46 -11.35 -5.58
N PRO A 18 -12.56 -10.01 -5.67
CA PRO A 18 -11.78 -9.24 -6.62
C PRO A 18 -10.30 -9.35 -6.27
N ASP A 19 -9.49 -9.76 -7.24
CA ASP A 19 -8.04 -9.95 -7.09
C ASP A 19 -7.25 -8.63 -7.23
N THR A 20 -7.87 -7.50 -6.88
CA THR A 20 -7.31 -6.14 -7.01
C THR A 20 -6.92 -5.51 -5.69
N VAL A 21 -7.37 -6.06 -4.56
CA VAL A 21 -7.13 -5.53 -3.21
C VAL A 21 -6.67 -6.62 -2.26
N LEU A 22 -6.06 -6.21 -1.14
CA LEU A 22 -5.88 -7.11 -0.01
C LEU A 22 -7.24 -7.46 0.57
N LEU A 23 -7.42 -8.74 0.88
CA LEU A 23 -8.64 -9.24 1.48
C LEU A 23 -8.35 -9.59 2.93
N GLU A 24 -8.95 -8.84 3.84
CA GLU A 24 -8.94 -9.15 5.27
C GLU A 24 -10.13 -10.03 5.62
N LEU A 25 -9.88 -11.10 6.35
CA LEU A 25 -10.91 -11.97 6.91
C LEU A 25 -10.61 -12.25 8.38
N SER A 26 -11.62 -12.13 9.23
CA SER A 26 -11.54 -12.58 10.60
C SER A 26 -11.57 -14.10 10.69
N PHE A 27 -11.05 -14.64 11.78
CA PHE A 27 -11.08 -16.07 12.04
C PHE A 27 -12.54 -16.56 12.12
N ALA A 28 -13.43 -15.78 12.71
CA ALA A 28 -14.85 -16.10 12.81
C ALA A 28 -15.53 -16.19 11.43
N GLU A 29 -15.20 -15.30 10.49
CA GLU A 29 -15.70 -15.38 9.12
C GLU A 29 -15.20 -16.64 8.42
N ILE A 30 -13.94 -17.00 8.62
CA ILE A 30 -13.37 -18.23 8.04
C ILE A 30 -14.04 -19.47 8.64
N GLU A 31 -14.30 -19.47 9.94
CA GLU A 31 -15.04 -20.54 10.63
C GLU A 31 -16.47 -20.68 10.10
N ALA A 32 -17.15 -19.55 9.88
CA ALA A 32 -18.49 -19.51 9.30
C ALA A 32 -18.50 -20.04 7.86
N LEU A 33 -17.50 -19.68 7.05
CA LEU A 33 -17.35 -20.18 5.68
C LEU A 33 -17.09 -21.70 5.66
N VAL A 34 -16.19 -22.19 6.51
CA VAL A 34 -15.83 -23.62 6.61
C VAL A 34 -16.92 -24.43 7.32
N GLY A 35 -17.80 -23.78 8.09
CA GLY A 35 -18.86 -24.39 8.88
C GLY A 35 -18.36 -25.14 10.13
N GLN A 36 -17.11 -24.90 10.55
CA GLN A 36 -16.48 -25.52 11.71
C GLN A 36 -15.46 -24.57 12.34
N PRO A 37 -15.22 -24.66 13.66
CA PRO A 37 -14.19 -23.88 14.30
C PRO A 37 -12.81 -24.21 13.74
N LEU A 38 -11.95 -23.19 13.68
CA LEU A 38 -10.57 -23.34 13.30
C LEU A 38 -9.85 -24.14 14.40
N PRO A 39 -8.93 -25.04 14.03
CA PRO A 39 -8.17 -25.77 15.03
C PRO A 39 -7.32 -24.79 15.85
N SER A 40 -7.05 -25.11 17.12
CA SER A 40 -6.25 -24.25 18.01
C SER A 40 -4.86 -23.92 17.44
N THR A 41 -4.33 -24.76 16.56
CA THR A 41 -3.07 -24.47 15.85
C THR A 41 -3.16 -23.29 14.89
N ALA A 42 -4.34 -23.04 14.30
CA ALA A 42 -4.63 -21.85 13.50
C ALA A 42 -4.61 -20.57 14.35
N THR A 43 -4.98 -20.66 15.62
CA THR A 43 -5.00 -19.50 16.52
C THR A 43 -3.66 -19.29 17.25
N LEU A 44 -2.79 -20.29 17.28
CA LEU A 44 -1.54 -20.26 18.05
C LEU A 44 -0.29 -20.10 17.19
N THR A 45 -0.33 -20.51 15.91
CA THR A 45 0.88 -20.61 15.10
C THR A 45 0.69 -20.06 13.70
N ARG A 46 1.65 -19.24 13.24
CA ARG A 46 1.70 -18.75 11.86
C ARG A 46 1.95 -19.88 10.85
N ALA A 47 2.55 -20.98 11.28
CA ALA A 47 2.80 -22.15 10.42
C ALA A 47 1.52 -22.76 9.85
N TRP A 48 0.40 -22.68 10.58
CA TRP A 48 -0.88 -23.17 10.08
C TRP A 48 -1.38 -22.38 8.86
N TRP A 49 -1.10 -21.07 8.83
CA TRP A 49 -1.41 -20.12 7.76
C TRP A 49 -0.37 -20.09 6.63
N ALA A 50 0.61 -20.99 6.64
CA ALA A 50 1.65 -21.01 5.62
C ALA A 50 1.10 -21.37 4.24
N ASN A 51 1.59 -20.68 3.21
CA ASN A 51 1.39 -21.00 1.78
C ASN A 51 2.07 -22.32 1.42
N SER A 52 1.50 -23.43 1.87
CA SER A 52 2.07 -24.77 1.84
C SER A 52 1.13 -25.77 1.17
N ARG A 53 1.59 -27.03 0.98
CA ARG A 53 0.80 -28.08 0.31
C ARG A 53 -0.25 -28.74 1.21
N THR A 54 -0.50 -28.19 2.40
CA THR A 54 -1.54 -28.67 3.33
C THR A 54 -2.93 -28.42 2.75
N ALA A 55 -3.96 -29.08 3.28
CA ALA A 55 -5.33 -28.95 2.78
C ALA A 55 -5.84 -27.50 2.86
N GLN A 56 -5.57 -26.80 3.96
CA GLN A 56 -5.88 -25.37 4.10
C GLN A 56 -4.99 -24.52 3.19
N GLY A 57 -3.69 -24.83 3.13
CA GLY A 57 -2.72 -24.12 2.29
C GLY A 57 -3.11 -24.11 0.81
N ARG A 58 -3.58 -25.24 0.32
CA ARG A 58 -4.09 -25.40 -1.04
C ARG A 58 -5.38 -24.63 -1.28
N ALA A 59 -6.20 -24.41 -0.26
CA ALA A 59 -7.48 -23.71 -0.40
C ALA A 59 -7.30 -22.29 -0.93
N TRP A 60 -6.41 -21.49 -0.33
CA TRP A 60 -6.13 -20.15 -0.83
C TRP A 60 -5.22 -20.15 -2.06
N GLN A 61 -4.18 -20.98 -2.11
CA GLN A 61 -3.26 -21.02 -3.25
C GLN A 61 -3.95 -21.40 -4.57
N GLU A 62 -4.78 -22.43 -4.55
CA GLU A 62 -5.51 -22.84 -5.76
C GLU A 62 -6.63 -21.86 -6.11
N ALA A 63 -7.14 -21.08 -5.14
CA ALA A 63 -8.06 -19.97 -5.39
C ALA A 63 -7.37 -18.75 -6.00
N GLY A 64 -6.03 -18.75 -6.11
CA GLY A 64 -5.25 -17.63 -6.62
C GLY A 64 -4.92 -16.57 -5.57
N TRP A 65 -4.93 -16.95 -4.28
CA TRP A 65 -4.59 -16.09 -3.15
C TRP A 65 -3.43 -16.66 -2.34
N LEU A 66 -2.69 -15.79 -1.66
CA LEU A 66 -1.62 -16.13 -0.73
C LEU A 66 -1.86 -15.40 0.58
N VAL A 67 -1.56 -16.03 1.71
CA VAL A 67 -1.53 -15.34 2.99
C VAL A 67 -0.38 -14.35 2.99
N ASP A 68 -0.68 -13.09 3.30
CA ASP A 68 0.26 -11.98 3.43
C ASP A 68 0.64 -11.74 4.89
N ASN A 69 -0.36 -11.43 5.72
CA ASN A 69 -0.19 -11.19 7.15
C ASN A 69 -1.26 -11.92 7.99
N VAL A 70 -0.93 -12.24 9.24
CA VAL A 70 -1.87 -12.81 10.22
C VAL A 70 -1.68 -12.07 11.52
N ASP A 71 -2.75 -11.50 12.04
CA ASP A 71 -2.82 -10.86 13.34
C ASP A 71 -3.59 -11.77 14.31
N PHE A 72 -2.90 -12.28 15.32
CA PHE A 72 -3.48 -13.18 16.32
C PHE A 72 -4.22 -12.44 17.44
N GLU A 73 -3.92 -11.16 17.65
CA GLU A 73 -4.57 -10.32 18.65
C GLU A 73 -5.95 -9.90 18.15
N GLN A 74 -6.00 -9.39 16.93
CA GLN A 74 -7.25 -9.04 16.23
C GLN A 74 -7.96 -10.26 15.63
N LYS A 75 -7.29 -11.42 15.58
CA LYS A 75 -7.79 -12.67 14.95
C LYS A 75 -8.22 -12.45 13.50
N VAL A 76 -7.36 -11.78 12.73
CA VAL A 76 -7.58 -11.51 11.31
C VAL A 76 -6.42 -12.06 10.48
N VAL A 77 -6.73 -12.43 9.25
CA VAL A 77 -5.75 -12.82 8.23
C VAL A 77 -5.96 -11.97 6.99
N VAL A 78 -4.85 -11.50 6.44
CA VAL A 78 -4.81 -10.73 5.20
C VAL A 78 -4.33 -11.63 4.08
N PHE A 79 -5.14 -11.78 3.06
CA PHE A 79 -4.81 -12.46 1.82
C PHE A 79 -4.46 -11.45 0.73
N ARG A 80 -3.48 -11.81 -0.10
CA ARG A 80 -3.11 -11.09 -1.32
C ARG A 80 -3.29 -11.95 -2.56
N PRO A 81 -3.59 -11.37 -3.73
CA PRO A 81 -3.59 -12.08 -5.00
C PRO A 81 -2.24 -12.77 -5.29
N ALA A 82 -2.28 -14.02 -5.77
CA ALA A 82 -1.12 -14.82 -6.15
C ALA A 82 -0.61 -14.46 -7.54
N ARG A 83 -1.54 -14.22 -8.46
CA ARG A 83 -1.26 -13.59 -9.75
C ARG A 83 -1.06 -12.11 -9.49
N ILE A 84 0.08 -11.56 -9.91
CA ILE A 84 0.23 -10.12 -9.98
C ILE A 84 -0.62 -9.67 -11.17
N THR A 85 -1.93 -9.61 -10.99
CA THR A 85 -2.83 -9.01 -11.97
C THR A 85 -2.60 -7.50 -11.86
N TYR A 86 -1.55 -7.01 -12.52
CA TYR A 86 -1.40 -5.59 -12.80
C TYR A 86 -2.55 -5.18 -13.74
N ARG A 87 -3.80 -5.12 -13.26
CA ARG A 87 -4.53 -3.90 -13.58
C ARG A 87 -3.72 -2.86 -12.84
N VAL A 88 -3.06 -2.02 -13.60
CA VAL A 88 -2.42 -0.81 -13.07
C VAL A 88 -3.57 0.05 -12.50
N THR A 89 -4.16 -0.34 -11.39
CA THR A 89 -4.62 0.64 -10.43
C THR A 89 -3.30 1.17 -9.89
N PRO A 90 -2.90 2.38 -10.29
CA PRO A 90 -1.62 2.92 -9.87
C PRO A 90 -1.60 2.80 -8.34
N ILE A 91 -0.69 1.98 -7.81
CA ILE A 91 -0.23 2.11 -6.42
C ILE A 91 -0.04 3.60 -6.29
N ARG A 92 -0.90 4.28 -5.50
CA ARG A 92 -0.97 5.75 -5.41
C ARG A 92 0.43 6.26 -5.64
N LYS A 93 0.68 6.82 -6.84
CA LYS A 93 2.01 7.32 -7.18
C LYS A 93 2.34 8.17 -5.98
N PHE A 94 3.42 7.85 -5.28
CA PHE A 94 3.89 8.71 -4.20
C PHE A 94 3.98 10.08 -4.84
N LYS A 95 3.03 10.97 -4.52
CA LYS A 95 2.94 12.30 -5.10
C LYS A 95 4.05 13.02 -4.36
N GLY A 96 5.26 12.85 -4.89
CA GLY A 96 6.44 13.51 -4.38
C GLY A 96 6.19 15.01 -4.41
N TRP A 97 7.04 15.76 -3.72
CA TRP A 97 7.01 17.22 -3.72
C TRP A 97 6.84 17.77 -5.14
N THR A 98 5.71 18.43 -5.36
CA THR A 98 5.43 19.15 -6.61
C THR A 98 6.29 20.40 -6.68
N GLY A 99 6.51 20.93 -7.88
CA GLY A 99 7.24 22.19 -8.07
C GLY A 99 6.69 23.34 -7.23
N ASP A 100 5.37 23.41 -7.13
CA ASP A 100 4.66 24.40 -6.33
C ASP A 100 4.92 24.24 -4.82
N GLN A 101 4.92 23.01 -4.31
CA GLN A 101 5.28 22.74 -2.91
C GLN A 101 6.75 23.05 -2.63
N VAL A 102 7.67 22.73 -3.56
CA VAL A 102 9.10 23.09 -3.43
C VAL A 102 9.27 24.61 -3.38
N LYS A 103 8.58 25.33 -4.27
CA LYS A 103 8.59 26.79 -4.32
C LYS A 103 8.01 27.40 -3.04
N THR A 104 6.88 26.88 -2.57
CA THR A 104 6.21 27.39 -1.36
C THR A 104 7.06 27.13 -0.11
N LEU A 105 7.70 25.96 0.00
CA LEU A 105 8.65 25.67 1.07
C LEU A 105 9.82 26.65 1.04
N ARG A 106 10.37 26.93 -0.16
CA ARG A 106 11.45 27.90 -0.35
C ARG A 106 11.04 29.32 0.06
N GLU A 107 9.84 29.75 -0.34
CA GLU A 107 9.33 31.09 -0.02
C GLU A 107 8.99 31.24 1.47
N PHE A 108 8.45 30.18 2.09
CA PHE A 108 8.16 30.15 3.51
C PHE A 108 9.41 30.29 4.38
N THR A 109 10.52 29.66 3.96
CA THR A 109 11.81 29.77 4.67
C THR A 109 12.63 30.99 4.27
N GLY A 110 12.18 31.74 3.25
CA GLY A 110 12.92 32.89 2.71
C GLY A 110 14.18 32.51 1.94
N TRP A 111 14.35 31.25 1.53
CA TRP A 111 15.54 30.79 0.82
C TRP A 111 15.50 31.17 -0.67
N SER A 112 16.66 31.34 -1.27
CA SER A 112 16.85 31.36 -2.72
C SER A 112 16.87 29.94 -3.29
N GLN A 113 16.70 29.82 -4.61
CA GLN A 113 16.77 28.51 -5.28
C GLN A 113 18.14 27.84 -5.10
N GLN A 114 19.23 28.64 -4.97
CA GLN A 114 20.57 28.14 -4.73
C GLN A 114 20.74 27.60 -3.31
N GLU A 115 20.22 28.30 -2.30
CA GLU A 115 20.34 27.86 -0.90
C GLU A 115 19.57 26.56 -0.64
N LEU A 116 18.40 26.39 -1.25
CA LEU A 116 17.67 25.12 -1.21
C LEU A 116 18.44 24.01 -1.97
N ALA A 117 19.07 24.34 -3.09
CA ALA A 117 19.88 23.39 -3.84
C ALA A 117 21.09 22.90 -3.05
N ASP A 118 21.79 23.81 -2.34
CA ASP A 118 22.94 23.49 -1.50
C ASP A 118 22.55 22.56 -0.35
N ARG A 119 21.39 22.80 0.29
CA ARG A 119 20.82 21.94 1.34
C ARG A 119 20.50 20.52 0.85
N LEU A 120 20.06 20.42 -0.40
CA LEU A 120 19.70 19.15 -1.05
C LEU A 120 20.88 18.51 -1.81
N ALA A 121 22.06 19.14 -1.79
CA ALA A 121 23.24 18.73 -2.56
C ALA A 121 22.96 18.53 -4.06
N VAL A 122 22.11 19.39 -4.65
CA VAL A 122 21.78 19.40 -6.09
C VAL A 122 22.22 20.71 -6.72
N ARG A 123 22.16 20.79 -8.06
CA ARG A 123 22.42 22.06 -8.77
C ARG A 123 21.18 22.94 -8.72
N GLN A 124 21.35 24.26 -8.67
CA GLN A 124 20.22 25.21 -8.66
C GLN A 124 19.28 25.02 -9.86
N GLN A 125 19.81 24.67 -11.04
CA GLN A 125 18.99 24.36 -12.22
C GLN A 125 17.97 23.23 -11.95
N THR A 126 18.30 22.29 -11.07
CA THR A 126 17.40 21.19 -10.68
C THR A 126 16.20 21.70 -9.89
N ILE A 127 16.39 22.69 -9.01
CA ILE A 127 15.30 23.34 -8.28
C ILE A 127 14.43 24.15 -9.24
N SER A 128 15.05 24.91 -10.13
CA SER A 128 14.36 25.67 -11.17
C SER A 128 13.49 24.78 -12.06
N ASP A 129 14.04 23.66 -12.54
CA ASP A 129 13.30 22.69 -13.37
C ASP A 129 12.11 22.05 -12.62
N TRP A 130 12.20 21.91 -11.29
CA TRP A 130 11.07 21.46 -10.48
C TRP A 130 10.01 22.55 -10.34
N GLU A 131 10.41 23.78 -9.98
CA GLU A 131 9.49 24.91 -9.79
C GLU A 131 8.73 25.28 -11.07
N VAL A 132 9.32 25.08 -12.25
CA VAL A 132 8.71 25.32 -13.57
C VAL A 132 7.83 24.13 -14.03
N GLY A 133 7.78 23.04 -13.25
CA GLY A 133 6.91 21.89 -13.54
C GLY A 133 7.48 20.90 -14.56
N ASN A 134 8.74 21.06 -14.95
CA ASN A 134 9.38 20.18 -15.93
C ASN A 134 9.67 18.79 -15.35
N HIS A 135 9.87 18.66 -14.03
CA HIS A 135 10.09 17.38 -13.33
C HIS A 135 9.62 17.42 -11.86
N THR A 136 9.16 16.29 -11.32
CA THR A 136 8.94 16.12 -9.86
C THR A 136 10.20 15.58 -9.19
N ALA A 137 10.49 15.99 -7.94
CA ALA A 137 11.63 15.49 -7.19
C ALA A 137 11.57 13.95 -7.04
N ARG A 138 12.67 13.24 -7.38
CA ARG A 138 12.78 11.77 -7.21
C ARG A 138 12.56 11.38 -5.74
N ARG A 139 12.06 10.16 -5.48
CA ARG A 139 11.70 9.65 -4.14
C ARG A 139 12.74 9.93 -3.04
N SER A 140 14.03 9.76 -3.32
CA SER A 140 15.12 10.02 -2.36
C SER A 140 15.15 11.48 -1.91
N MET A 141 14.90 12.38 -2.85
CA MET A 141 14.92 13.82 -2.67
C MET A 141 13.62 14.33 -2.02
N SER A 142 12.50 13.66 -2.29
CA SER A 142 11.24 13.91 -1.59
C SER A 142 11.35 13.66 -0.09
N LYS A 143 12.16 12.68 0.34
CA LYS A 143 12.43 12.44 1.77
C LYS A 143 13.27 13.55 2.42
N LEU A 144 14.22 14.14 1.69
CA LEU A 144 15.01 15.26 2.21
C LEU A 144 14.15 16.53 2.33
N LEU A 145 13.34 16.83 1.30
CA LEU A 145 12.36 17.91 1.34
C LEU A 145 11.36 17.75 2.49
N GLN A 146 10.90 16.52 2.72
CA GLN A 146 10.05 16.15 3.85
C GLN A 146 10.69 16.48 5.20
N MET A 147 11.93 16.04 5.43
CA MET A 147 12.65 16.34 6.67
C MET A 147 12.88 17.84 6.87
N ILE A 148 13.25 18.55 5.80
CA ILE A 148 13.42 20.01 5.85
C ILE A 148 12.11 20.71 6.21
N ALA A 149 10.98 20.28 5.62
CA ALA A 149 9.68 20.86 5.91
C ALA A 149 9.26 20.64 7.36
N GLU A 150 9.50 19.45 7.92
CA GLU A 150 9.27 19.16 9.34
C GLU A 150 10.16 20.01 10.25
N GLU A 151 11.45 20.16 9.90
CA GLU A 151 12.42 20.97 10.66
C GLU A 151 12.01 22.44 10.76
N VAL A 152 11.53 23.02 9.65
CA VAL A 152 11.10 24.42 9.61
C VAL A 152 9.63 24.63 9.99
N GLY A 153 8.92 23.56 10.36
CA GLY A 153 7.51 23.60 10.74
C GLY A 153 6.56 24.00 9.61
N PHE A 154 6.94 23.73 8.36
CA PHE A 154 6.13 24.08 7.19
C PHE A 154 4.88 23.18 7.10
N PRO A 155 3.67 23.74 7.11
CA PRO A 155 2.43 22.96 7.01
C PRO A 155 2.16 22.55 5.56
N TYR A 156 2.85 21.51 5.06
CA TYR A 156 2.57 20.94 3.75
C TYR A 156 1.47 19.88 3.86
N GLN A 157 0.38 20.04 3.11
CA GLN A 157 -0.61 18.96 2.97
C GLN A 157 -0.05 17.92 2.03
N THR A 158 0.22 16.76 2.61
CA THR A 158 0.59 15.55 1.87
C THR A 158 -0.59 14.97 1.08
N ASP A 159 -1.78 15.55 1.29
CA ASP A 159 -3.06 15.27 0.63
C ASP A 159 -3.55 16.55 -0.07
N SER A 160 -3.01 16.87 -1.26
CA SER A 160 -3.69 17.81 -2.17
C SER A 160 -4.68 17.01 -3.02
N PRO A 161 -6.00 17.24 -2.90
CA PRO A 161 -6.99 16.59 -3.74
C PRO A 161 -6.72 16.93 -5.20
N ASP A 162 -6.92 15.94 -6.07
CA ASP A 162 -6.73 16.09 -7.50
C ASP A 162 -7.77 17.08 -8.06
N PRO A 163 -7.41 18.07 -8.88
CA PRO A 163 -8.41 18.87 -9.60
C PRO A 163 -9.29 18.00 -10.54
N GLU A 164 -8.90 16.75 -10.85
CA GLU A 164 -9.76 15.79 -11.56
C GLU A 164 -10.92 15.24 -10.70
N ASP A 165 -10.88 15.37 -9.36
CA ASP A 165 -11.97 14.97 -8.45
C ASP A 165 -13.14 16.00 -8.43
N LEU A 166 -12.95 17.17 -9.07
CA LEU A 166 -13.98 18.22 -9.16
C LEU A 166 -14.78 18.18 -10.48
N THR A 167 -14.64 17.12 -11.29
CA THR A 167 -15.35 16.96 -12.57
C THR A 167 -16.21 15.70 -12.64
N GLN A 168 -16.96 15.45 -11.57
CA GLN A 168 -18.17 14.63 -11.65
C GLN A 168 -19.34 15.34 -10.98
N GLU A 169 -20.01 16.21 -11.74
CA GLU A 169 -21.44 16.53 -11.61
C GLU A 169 -22.09 16.54 -12.99
#